data_AF-A0A1I3AJF6-F1
#
_entry.id   AF-A0A1I3AJF6-F1
#
_cell.length_a   1.000
_cell.length_b   1.000
_cell.length_c   1.000
_cell.angle_alpha   90.00
_cell.angle_beta   90.00
_cell.angle_gamma   90.00
#
_symmetry.space_group_name_H-M   'P 1'
#
loop_
_entity.id
_entity.type
_entity.pdbx_description
1 polymer ?
#
loop_
_entity_poly.entity_id
_entity_poly.type
_entity_poly.pdbx_seq_one_letter_code
_entity_poly.pdbx_strand_id
1 'polypeptide(L)'
;MTRDSRFEVYDTSAGWRWRLRTNSLVLSQSTETFSSPEQARSAVNHVRAAASVVEDLPEQQFNGSQASTQVTDVQCMTVNNGGQYEWVLVDGDNVLARSTATYEAKSNAVTAATSFCAAASVTETAFLLRNQNQQSSAFDVGSTSVLAALRSLATLPIRGFKHRRTIQKIDTRIVVSGIRGKSSTTRRLDDVFRRRGYDTLTKITGNQPHLIHNGGVVPLNREGPRTTLYENIDVFREYVPKLAKYSPEDVAIFENQGITEYTTRLINESFLDPHVIVLTNIRRDHQDTLGETRAEIARSFAKSVPPKAHIVCGEQHPVIYEYLEREITATEATIEQVAIPEEHEGLLGAETAHAVNHTLTAVGESPVPSDEIRAYLEQIQPAWTTVPNGLVFNAAEVNDVESTEAVRQALENSDRITPFVFLRPDRRGRTASFVSYFDHLADQGIIDAGYVMGSDSSVFAKETKCEVTEIDADADPEAVLDRLLDHGRPVILMGNTVDEFMREIDSEIDSRAQGRSLVDRPDEVPIS
;
A
#
# COMPACT_ATOMS: atom_id res chain seq x y z
N MET A 1 12.90 -30.71 -8.83
CA MET A 1 12.56 -30.31 -7.44
C MET A 1 12.80 -28.81 -7.31
N THR A 2 11.94 -27.98 -7.92
CA THR A 2 12.28 -26.59 -8.28
C THR A 2 11.36 -25.52 -7.66
N ARG A 3 10.33 -25.92 -6.90
CA ARG A 3 9.29 -25.00 -6.37
C ARG A 3 9.68 -24.16 -5.14
N ASP A 4 10.90 -24.28 -4.65
CA ASP A 4 11.37 -23.63 -3.40
C ASP A 4 12.72 -22.91 -3.56
N SER A 5 13.03 -22.51 -4.80
CA SER A 5 14.19 -21.67 -5.14
C SER A 5 13.76 -20.22 -5.32
N ARG A 6 14.52 -19.27 -4.77
CA ARG A 6 14.32 -17.83 -4.99
C ARG A 6 15.62 -17.04 -5.01
N PHE A 7 15.75 -16.09 -5.94
CA PHE A 7 16.74 -15.01 -5.81
C PHE A 7 16.25 -14.02 -4.76
N GLU A 8 17.15 -13.60 -3.88
CA GLU A 8 16.92 -12.56 -2.90
C GLU A 8 17.91 -11.43 -3.18
N VAL A 9 17.42 -10.27 -3.63
CA VAL A 9 18.19 -9.02 -3.68
C VAL A 9 18.02 -8.30 -2.34
N TYR A 10 19.11 -8.01 -1.64
CA TYR A 10 19.07 -7.53 -0.26
C TYR A 10 20.10 -6.43 0.01
N ASP A 11 19.73 -5.50 0.88
CA ASP A 11 20.58 -4.38 1.29
C ASP A 11 21.57 -4.79 2.40
N THR A 12 22.75 -4.16 2.42
CA THR A 12 23.76 -4.33 3.46
C THR A 12 24.43 -2.99 3.76
N SER A 13 25.09 -2.86 4.91
CA SER A 13 25.83 -1.64 5.29
C SER A 13 27.04 -1.30 4.39
N ALA A 14 27.32 -2.12 3.37
CA ALA A 14 28.31 -1.88 2.32
C ALA A 14 27.68 -1.72 0.92
N GLY A 15 26.35 -1.61 0.82
CA GLY A 15 25.60 -1.60 -0.43
C GLY A 15 24.84 -2.89 -0.69
N TRP A 16 24.16 -2.94 -1.84
CA TRP A 16 23.25 -4.02 -2.21
C TRP A 16 23.99 -5.30 -2.61
N ARG A 17 23.37 -6.45 -2.34
CA ARG A 17 23.83 -7.78 -2.76
C ARG A 17 22.68 -8.61 -3.32
N TRP A 18 23.00 -9.73 -3.94
CA TRP A 18 22.02 -10.78 -4.24
C TRP A 18 22.50 -12.14 -3.74
N ARG A 19 21.56 -13.06 -3.51
CA ARG A 19 21.84 -14.49 -3.27
C ARG A 19 20.75 -15.37 -3.87
N LEU A 20 21.11 -16.54 -4.39
CA LEU A 20 20.16 -17.58 -4.77
C LEU A 20 20.03 -18.57 -3.61
N ARG A 21 18.81 -18.85 -3.17
CA ARG A 21 18.50 -19.83 -2.12
C ARG A 21 17.63 -20.95 -2.67
N THR A 22 17.75 -22.12 -2.04
CA THR A 22 16.75 -23.20 -2.11
C THR A 22 16.51 -23.67 -0.68
N ASN A 23 15.28 -23.54 -0.19
CA ASN A 23 14.98 -23.70 1.25
C ASN A 23 15.95 -22.87 2.13
N SER A 24 16.50 -23.48 3.19
CA SER A 24 17.49 -22.88 4.07
C SER A 24 18.90 -22.75 3.47
N LEU A 25 19.20 -23.38 2.33
CA LEU A 25 20.53 -23.36 1.72
C LEU A 25 20.73 -22.13 0.82
N VAL A 26 21.93 -21.55 0.84
CA VAL A 26 22.37 -20.50 -0.11
C VAL A 26 23.28 -21.15 -1.15
N LEU A 27 22.88 -21.18 -2.42
CA LEU A 27 23.64 -21.83 -3.51
C LEU A 27 24.79 -20.95 -4.03
N SER A 28 24.51 -19.65 -4.19
CA SER A 28 25.46 -18.62 -4.63
C SER A 28 25.04 -17.26 -4.08
N GLN A 29 25.98 -16.33 -3.97
CA GLN A 29 25.75 -14.93 -3.60
C GLN A 29 26.73 -13.99 -4.31
N SER A 30 26.40 -12.71 -4.41
CA SER A 30 27.31 -11.73 -5.03
C SER A 30 28.58 -11.53 -4.18
N THR A 31 29.73 -11.78 -4.81
CA THR A 31 31.03 -11.43 -4.24
C THR A 31 31.13 -9.93 -4.01
N GLU A 32 30.63 -9.14 -4.96
CA GLU A 32 30.65 -7.68 -4.93
C GLU A 32 29.39 -7.08 -4.28
N THR A 33 29.45 -5.77 -4.07
CA THR A 33 28.35 -4.91 -3.58
C THR A 33 27.99 -3.87 -4.63
N PHE A 34 26.70 -3.73 -4.89
CA PHE A 34 26.16 -2.80 -5.89
C PHE A 34 25.70 -1.50 -5.22
N SER A 35 25.81 -0.37 -5.93
CA SER A 35 25.44 0.94 -5.35
C SER A 35 23.94 1.20 -5.35
N SER A 36 23.13 0.32 -5.95
CA SER A 36 21.67 0.44 -6.03
C SER A 36 20.99 -0.93 -6.22
N PRO A 37 19.69 -1.09 -5.91
CA PRO A 37 18.98 -2.35 -6.10
C PRO A 37 18.83 -2.72 -7.59
N GLU A 38 18.78 -1.75 -8.50
CA GLU A 38 18.69 -1.97 -9.95
C GLU A 38 19.97 -2.59 -10.50
N GLN A 39 21.15 -2.16 -10.01
CA GLN A 39 22.42 -2.81 -10.35
C GLN A 39 22.47 -4.26 -9.83
N ALA A 40 21.99 -4.51 -8.61
CA ALA A 40 21.91 -5.87 -8.08
C ALA A 40 20.90 -6.75 -8.86
N ARG A 41 19.75 -6.19 -9.27
CA ARG A 41 18.77 -6.86 -10.17
C ARG A 41 19.40 -7.15 -11.54
N SER A 42 20.19 -6.23 -12.09
CA SER A 42 20.91 -6.41 -13.35
C SER A 42 21.91 -7.57 -13.27
N ALA A 43 22.69 -7.68 -12.19
CA ALA A 43 23.58 -8.81 -11.97
C ALA A 43 22.84 -10.14 -11.81
N VAL A 44 21.70 -10.18 -11.12
CA VAL A 44 20.81 -11.36 -11.07
C VAL A 44 20.31 -11.74 -12.47
N ASN A 45 19.94 -10.76 -13.30
CA ASN A 45 19.48 -11.01 -14.66
C ASN A 45 20.59 -11.55 -15.58
N HIS A 46 21.84 -11.07 -15.43
CA HIS A 46 23.01 -11.61 -16.14
C HIS A 46 23.31 -13.06 -15.73
N VAL A 47 23.24 -13.35 -14.42
CA VAL A 47 23.35 -14.72 -13.88
C VAL A 47 22.23 -15.63 -14.40
N ARG A 48 20.98 -15.16 -14.44
CA ARG A 48 19.83 -15.91 -15.00
C ARG A 48 20.03 -16.19 -16.49
N ALA A 49 20.41 -15.19 -17.28
CA ALA A 49 20.66 -15.36 -18.71
C ALA A 49 21.78 -16.38 -18.98
N ALA A 50 22.90 -16.27 -18.25
CA ALA A 50 24.00 -17.24 -18.35
C ALA A 50 23.59 -18.65 -17.87
N ALA A 51 22.79 -18.76 -16.80
CA ALA A 51 22.26 -20.05 -16.34
C ALA A 51 21.35 -20.72 -17.38
N SER A 52 20.47 -19.97 -18.04
CA SER A 52 19.62 -20.50 -19.10
C SER A 52 20.41 -20.96 -20.34
N VAL A 53 21.54 -20.32 -20.65
CA VAL A 53 22.48 -20.78 -21.70
C VAL A 53 23.19 -22.09 -21.31
N VAL A 54 23.39 -22.35 -20.02
CA VAL A 54 24.05 -23.57 -19.51
C VAL A 54 23.09 -24.76 -19.40
N GLU A 55 21.80 -24.52 -19.13
CA GLU A 55 20.79 -25.60 -19.02
C GLU A 55 20.52 -26.31 -20.36
N ASP A 56 20.68 -25.63 -21.50
CA ASP A 56 20.35 -26.17 -22.83
C ASP A 56 21.52 -26.93 -23.50
N LEU A 57 22.36 -27.60 -22.69
CA LEU A 57 23.51 -28.39 -23.15
C LEU A 57 23.66 -29.72 -22.41
N PRO A 58 23.72 -30.83 -23.18
CA PRO A 58 24.73 -31.84 -22.89
C PRO A 58 25.41 -32.41 -24.15
N GLU A 59 26.40 -31.70 -24.71
CA GLU A 59 27.56 -32.37 -25.32
C GLU A 59 28.83 -31.50 -25.32
N GLN A 60 29.95 -32.13 -24.95
CA GLN A 60 31.36 -31.69 -24.95
C GLN A 60 31.71 -30.20 -25.16
N GLN A 61 31.90 -29.50 -24.04
CA GLN A 61 32.97 -28.52 -23.74
C GLN A 61 33.55 -27.62 -24.87
N PHE A 62 33.40 -26.29 -24.69
CA PHE A 62 34.00 -25.15 -25.41
C PHE A 62 33.30 -24.61 -26.69
N ASN A 63 33.18 -23.27 -26.72
CA ASN A 63 32.91 -22.36 -27.85
C ASN A 63 31.63 -22.55 -28.70
N GLY A 64 30.68 -21.62 -28.59
CA GLY A 64 29.77 -21.29 -29.71
C GLY A 64 28.37 -20.77 -29.35
N SER A 65 28.22 -19.44 -29.22
CA SER A 65 27.07 -18.58 -29.61
C SER A 65 25.71 -19.24 -30.01
N GLN A 66 24.52 -18.75 -29.63
CA GLN A 66 24.06 -17.52 -28.93
C GLN A 66 22.54 -17.66 -28.65
N ALA A 67 21.81 -16.84 -27.88
CA ALA A 67 22.12 -15.61 -27.13
C ALA A 67 21.44 -15.65 -25.73
N SER A 68 20.34 -14.97 -25.33
CA SER A 68 19.48 -13.92 -25.93
C SER A 68 19.84 -12.49 -25.49
N THR A 69 20.46 -12.29 -24.31
CA THR A 69 21.47 -11.21 -24.21
C THR A 69 22.71 -11.70 -24.96
N GLN A 70 23.60 -10.85 -25.47
CA GLN A 70 24.86 -11.33 -26.08
C GLN A 70 25.90 -11.73 -25.02
N VAL A 71 25.52 -12.73 -24.22
CA VAL A 71 26.36 -13.54 -23.35
C VAL A 71 27.01 -14.59 -24.26
N THR A 72 28.12 -14.24 -24.92
CA THR A 72 28.66 -15.04 -26.04
C THR A 72 29.55 -16.19 -25.61
N ASP A 73 30.18 -16.06 -24.43
CA ASP A 73 31.25 -16.93 -23.95
C ASP A 73 30.95 -17.40 -22.51
N VAL A 74 29.71 -17.84 -22.30
CA VAL A 74 29.26 -18.43 -21.03
C VAL A 74 29.95 -19.76 -20.81
N GLN A 75 30.54 -19.95 -19.62
CA GLN A 75 31.04 -21.27 -19.19
C GLN A 75 30.72 -21.50 -17.71
N CYS A 76 30.21 -22.69 -17.38
CA CYS A 76 30.14 -23.17 -16.00
C CYS A 76 31.22 -24.23 -15.79
N MET A 77 32.21 -23.93 -14.94
CA MET A 77 33.43 -24.73 -14.80
C MET A 77 33.74 -25.09 -13.35
N THR A 78 34.37 -26.25 -13.14
CA THR A 78 34.85 -26.66 -11.81
C THR A 78 36.32 -26.29 -11.62
N VAL A 79 36.63 -25.52 -10.58
CA VAL A 79 38.00 -25.16 -10.18
C VAL A 79 38.46 -26.10 -9.06
N ASN A 80 39.71 -26.55 -9.08
CA ASN A 80 40.33 -27.31 -7.98
C ASN A 80 41.26 -26.37 -7.20
N ASN A 81 41.04 -26.25 -5.90
CA ASN A 81 41.83 -25.45 -5.00
C ASN A 81 42.28 -26.34 -3.82
N GLY A 82 43.54 -26.79 -3.86
CA GLY A 82 44.14 -27.60 -2.78
C GLY A 82 43.56 -29.01 -2.58
N GLY A 83 42.81 -29.57 -3.55
CA GLY A 83 42.11 -30.85 -3.41
C GLY A 83 40.63 -30.72 -3.04
N GLN A 84 40.14 -29.50 -2.87
CA GLN A 84 38.72 -29.17 -2.80
C GLN A 84 38.26 -28.59 -4.15
N TYR A 85 37.04 -28.87 -4.57
CA TYR A 85 36.45 -28.37 -5.81
C TYR A 85 35.40 -27.29 -5.52
N GLU A 86 35.38 -26.24 -6.34
CA GLU A 86 34.31 -25.23 -6.43
C GLU A 86 33.73 -25.24 -7.85
N TRP A 87 32.51 -24.72 -8.03
CA TRP A 87 31.99 -24.38 -9.37
C TRP A 87 31.91 -22.87 -9.53
N VAL A 88 32.15 -22.40 -10.76
CA VAL A 88 32.15 -20.98 -11.15
C VAL A 88 31.43 -20.83 -12.48
N LEU A 89 30.45 -19.92 -12.55
CA LEU A 89 29.79 -19.48 -13.77
C LEU A 89 30.43 -18.17 -14.23
N VAL A 90 30.94 -18.14 -15.46
CA VAL A 90 31.59 -16.97 -16.07
C VAL A 90 30.93 -16.58 -17.39
N ASP A 91 31.12 -15.33 -17.79
CA ASP A 91 30.86 -14.80 -19.12
C ASP A 91 32.10 -14.02 -19.58
N GLY A 92 32.86 -14.62 -20.50
CA GLY A 92 34.24 -14.20 -20.77
C GLY A 92 35.09 -14.25 -19.50
N ASP A 93 35.79 -13.15 -19.19
CA ASP A 93 36.60 -13.02 -17.97
C ASP A 93 35.77 -12.70 -16.70
N ASN A 94 34.46 -12.41 -16.82
CA ASN A 94 33.64 -11.96 -15.69
C ASN A 94 33.07 -13.14 -14.90
N VAL A 95 33.35 -13.21 -13.59
CA VAL A 95 32.73 -14.20 -12.68
C VAL A 95 31.34 -13.74 -12.27
N LEU A 96 30.31 -14.39 -12.79
CA LEU A 96 28.91 -14.05 -12.51
C LEU A 96 28.39 -14.70 -11.22
N ALA A 97 28.73 -15.99 -11.00
CA ALA A 97 28.31 -16.74 -9.82
C ALA A 97 29.36 -17.79 -9.44
N ARG A 98 29.35 -18.23 -8.17
CA ARG A 98 30.20 -19.33 -7.69
C ARG A 98 29.57 -20.06 -6.51
N SER A 99 29.98 -21.30 -6.29
CA SER A 99 29.58 -22.09 -5.12
C SER A 99 29.94 -21.41 -3.80
N THR A 100 28.99 -21.36 -2.86
CA THR A 100 29.21 -20.97 -1.45
C THR A 100 29.92 -22.04 -0.62
N ALA A 101 29.92 -23.28 -1.11
CA ALA A 101 30.51 -24.46 -0.48
C ALA A 101 31.55 -25.11 -1.39
N THR A 102 32.49 -25.82 -0.77
CA THR A 102 33.49 -26.64 -1.45
C THR A 102 33.10 -28.11 -1.45
N TYR A 103 33.62 -28.89 -2.41
CA TYR A 103 33.27 -30.29 -2.63
C TYR A 103 34.53 -31.17 -2.71
N GLU A 104 34.54 -32.32 -2.04
CA GLU A 104 35.70 -33.25 -2.07
C GLU A 104 35.90 -33.94 -3.43
N ALA A 105 34.86 -33.99 -4.27
CA ALA A 105 34.89 -34.65 -5.57
C ALA A 105 34.35 -33.75 -6.69
N LYS A 106 35.04 -33.72 -7.83
CA LYS A 106 34.65 -32.95 -9.03
C LYS A 106 33.21 -33.23 -9.48
N SER A 107 32.77 -34.49 -9.38
CA SER A 107 31.39 -34.91 -9.68
C SER A 107 30.35 -34.11 -8.89
N ASN A 108 30.60 -33.88 -7.60
CA ASN A 108 29.65 -33.26 -6.70
C ASN A 108 29.56 -31.74 -6.98
N ALA A 109 30.69 -31.12 -7.33
CA ALA A 109 30.73 -29.74 -7.83
C ALA A 109 29.95 -29.59 -9.15
N VAL A 110 30.05 -30.55 -10.08
CA VAL A 110 29.24 -30.55 -11.33
C VAL A 110 27.75 -30.71 -11.02
N THR A 111 27.34 -31.66 -10.18
CA THR A 111 25.92 -31.85 -9.81
C THR A 111 25.35 -30.62 -9.11
N ALA A 112 26.13 -29.95 -8.27
CA ALA A 112 25.74 -28.68 -7.65
C ALA A 112 25.66 -27.53 -8.66
N ALA A 113 26.54 -27.48 -9.66
CA ALA A 113 26.51 -26.50 -10.74
C ALA A 113 25.24 -26.64 -11.60
N THR A 114 24.90 -27.86 -12.04
CA THR A 114 23.64 -28.13 -12.75
C THR A 114 22.43 -27.79 -11.89
N SER A 115 22.44 -28.14 -10.60
CA SER A 115 21.36 -27.78 -9.67
C SER A 115 21.21 -26.27 -9.48
N PHE A 116 22.32 -25.52 -9.55
CA PHE A 116 22.31 -24.06 -9.54
C PHE A 116 21.75 -23.47 -10.84
N CYS A 117 22.17 -23.96 -12.01
CA CYS A 117 21.69 -23.49 -13.31
C CYS A 117 20.18 -23.77 -13.49
N ALA A 118 19.74 -25.00 -13.19
CA ALA A 118 18.34 -25.44 -13.21
C ALA A 118 17.43 -24.71 -12.22
N ALA A 119 18.01 -24.13 -11.16
CA ALA A 119 17.30 -23.19 -10.31
C ALA A 119 17.30 -21.80 -10.96
N ALA A 120 18.49 -21.21 -11.16
CA ALA A 120 18.67 -19.82 -11.56
C ALA A 120 17.91 -19.43 -12.84
N SER A 121 17.84 -20.31 -13.84
CA SER A 121 17.18 -20.08 -15.13
C SER A 121 15.67 -19.78 -15.01
N VAL A 122 14.97 -20.47 -14.10
CA VAL A 122 13.49 -20.40 -13.93
C VAL A 122 13.04 -19.75 -12.62
N THR A 123 13.97 -19.30 -11.78
CA THR A 123 13.69 -18.81 -10.43
C THR A 123 13.33 -17.33 -10.39
N GLU A 124 12.27 -16.97 -9.64
CA GLU A 124 11.81 -15.60 -9.35
C GLU A 124 12.82 -14.76 -8.54
N THR A 125 12.68 -13.43 -8.59
CA THR A 125 13.48 -12.47 -7.79
C THR A 125 12.62 -11.76 -6.75
N ALA A 126 12.86 -12.05 -5.48
CA ALA A 126 12.32 -11.32 -4.33
C ALA A 126 13.28 -10.23 -3.84
N PHE A 127 12.74 -9.14 -3.29
CA PHE A 127 13.50 -8.05 -2.67
C PHE A 127 13.37 -8.04 -1.14
N LEU A 128 14.50 -8.14 -0.45
CA LEU A 128 14.61 -8.10 1.02
C LEU A 128 15.32 -6.81 1.47
N LEU A 129 14.55 -5.72 1.53
CA LEU A 129 14.97 -4.45 2.10
C LEU A 129 15.35 -4.63 3.59
N ARG A 130 16.54 -4.14 3.98
CA ARG A 130 17.02 -4.22 5.36
C ARG A 130 16.34 -3.21 6.30
N ASN A 131 15.71 -2.18 5.73
CA ASN A 131 14.82 -1.21 6.35
C ASN A 131 13.75 -0.83 5.32
N GLN A 132 12.47 -0.78 5.71
CA GLN A 132 11.41 -0.20 4.87
C GLN A 132 11.54 1.34 4.73
N ASN A 133 12.39 1.96 5.56
CA ASN A 133 12.57 3.41 5.65
C ASN A 133 13.72 3.96 4.77
N GLN A 134 14.13 3.28 3.69
CA GLN A 134 14.98 3.94 2.67
C GLN A 134 14.15 4.95 1.87
N GLN A 135 14.02 6.16 2.44
CA GLN A 135 13.53 7.33 1.71
C GLN A 135 14.57 7.73 0.66
N SER A 136 14.14 7.72 -0.60
CA SER A 136 14.87 8.39 -1.68
C SER A 136 14.67 9.91 -1.59
N SER A 137 15.52 10.67 -2.28
CA SER A 137 15.39 12.13 -2.36
C SER A 137 14.00 12.55 -2.87
N ALA A 138 13.35 13.47 -2.17
CA ALA A 138 12.00 13.94 -2.50
C ALA A 138 11.88 14.42 -3.96
N PHE A 139 10.73 14.15 -4.57
CA PHE A 139 10.43 14.54 -5.94
C PHE A 139 9.49 15.75 -5.93
N ASP A 140 9.99 16.90 -6.38
CA ASP A 140 9.24 18.16 -6.46
C ASP A 140 8.26 18.15 -7.63
N VAL A 141 7.00 18.49 -7.38
CA VAL A 141 5.94 18.43 -8.41
C VAL A 141 5.16 19.73 -8.55
N GLY A 142 5.06 20.20 -9.80
CA GLY A 142 4.28 21.38 -10.20
C GLY A 142 5.01 22.72 -9.96
N SER A 143 5.95 23.09 -10.84
CA SER A 143 6.67 24.37 -10.72
C SER A 143 5.78 25.59 -10.98
N THR A 144 5.74 26.55 -10.05
CA THR A 144 4.94 27.78 -10.09
C THR A 144 5.48 28.88 -11.03
N SER A 145 6.63 28.67 -11.67
CA SER A 145 7.26 29.64 -12.58
C SER A 145 6.34 30.08 -13.72
N VAL A 146 6.10 31.39 -13.85
CA VAL A 146 5.25 32.00 -14.91
C VAL A 146 5.76 31.64 -16.32
N LEU A 147 7.08 31.58 -16.52
CA LEU A 147 7.69 31.15 -17.79
C LEU A 147 7.49 29.65 -18.05
N ALA A 148 7.46 28.83 -17.02
CA ALA A 148 7.11 27.41 -17.13
C ALA A 148 5.61 27.22 -17.42
N ALA A 149 4.73 28.01 -16.80
CA ALA A 149 3.29 28.00 -17.03
C ALA A 149 2.93 28.40 -18.48
N LEU A 150 3.53 29.48 -19.00
CA LEU A 150 3.33 29.91 -20.40
C LEU A 150 3.86 28.88 -21.41
N ARG A 151 5.02 28.26 -21.14
CA ARG A 151 5.54 27.14 -21.95
C ARG A 151 4.69 25.86 -21.80
N SER A 152 4.08 25.63 -20.65
CA SER A 152 3.16 24.53 -20.39
C SER A 152 1.91 24.67 -21.26
N LEU A 153 1.24 25.84 -21.21
CA LEU A 153 0.08 26.18 -22.03
C LEU A 153 0.33 25.94 -23.52
N ALA A 154 1.43 26.48 -24.07
CA ALA A 154 1.81 26.29 -25.47
C ALA A 154 2.16 24.83 -25.85
N THR A 155 2.43 23.96 -24.87
CA THR A 155 2.74 22.53 -25.09
C THR A 155 1.65 21.58 -24.61
N LEU A 156 0.52 22.05 -24.09
CA LEU A 156 -0.57 21.21 -23.53
C LEU A 156 -1.00 20.05 -24.46
N PRO A 157 -1.28 20.26 -25.78
CA PRO A 157 -1.67 19.16 -26.66
C PRO A 157 -0.57 18.10 -26.82
N ILE A 158 0.68 18.55 -26.90
CA ILE A 158 1.88 17.69 -27.04
C ILE A 158 2.13 16.94 -25.73
N ARG A 159 1.94 17.60 -24.57
CA ARG A 159 2.03 17.01 -23.23
C ARG A 159 0.98 15.92 -23.05
N GLY A 160 -0.29 16.19 -23.36
CA GLY A 160 -1.37 15.19 -23.27
C GLY A 160 -1.17 14.00 -24.22
N PHE A 161 -0.73 14.23 -25.45
CA PHE A 161 -0.43 13.16 -26.40
C PHE A 161 0.78 12.30 -25.98
N LYS A 162 1.85 12.93 -25.46
CA LYS A 162 2.98 12.20 -24.86
C LYS A 162 2.55 11.44 -23.61
N HIS A 163 1.70 12.01 -22.74
CA HIS A 163 1.20 11.37 -21.53
C HIS A 163 0.43 10.10 -21.87
N ARG A 164 -0.56 10.15 -22.78
CA ARG A 164 -1.29 8.96 -23.24
C ARG A 164 -0.37 7.87 -23.81
N ARG A 165 0.62 8.26 -24.63
CA ARG A 165 1.68 7.35 -25.15
C ARG A 165 2.68 6.85 -24.10
N THR A 166 2.66 7.40 -22.89
CA THR A 166 3.45 6.90 -21.75
C THR A 166 2.59 5.97 -20.89
N ILE A 167 1.34 6.34 -20.58
CA ILE A 167 0.37 5.46 -19.90
C ILE A 167 0.23 4.13 -20.65
N GLN A 168 0.06 4.17 -21.97
CA GLN A 168 -0.09 3.01 -22.85
C GLN A 168 1.18 2.16 -23.00
N LYS A 169 2.24 2.44 -22.25
CA LYS A 169 3.38 1.53 -22.08
C LYS A 169 3.24 0.63 -20.87
N ILE A 170 2.47 1.01 -19.86
CA ILE A 170 2.39 0.25 -18.62
C ILE A 170 1.45 -0.92 -18.87
N ASP A 171 1.96 -2.14 -18.73
CA ASP A 171 1.28 -3.37 -19.14
C ASP A 171 0.04 -3.63 -18.26
N THR A 172 0.14 -3.40 -16.94
CA THR A 172 -1.01 -3.44 -16.02
C THR A 172 -1.21 -2.11 -15.27
N ARG A 173 -2.46 -1.60 -15.25
CA ARG A 173 -2.82 -0.33 -14.63
C ARG A 173 -4.06 -0.47 -13.74
N ILE A 174 -3.85 -0.30 -12.43
CA ILE A 174 -4.85 -0.46 -11.38
C ILE A 174 -5.11 0.89 -10.71
N VAL A 175 -6.38 1.23 -10.50
CA VAL A 175 -6.78 2.44 -9.79
C VAL A 175 -7.65 2.10 -8.59
N VAL A 176 -7.26 2.55 -7.41
CA VAL A 176 -8.03 2.34 -6.17
C VAL A 176 -8.87 3.59 -5.88
N SER A 177 -10.19 3.42 -5.82
CA SER A 177 -11.20 4.47 -5.75
C SER A 177 -12.26 4.14 -4.67
N GLY A 178 -13.21 5.04 -4.42
CA GLY A 178 -14.20 4.93 -3.34
C GLY A 178 -13.89 5.83 -2.15
N ILE A 179 -14.60 5.64 -1.03
CA ILE A 179 -14.50 6.55 0.13
C ILE A 179 -13.40 6.10 1.11
N ARG A 180 -13.60 4.99 1.84
CA ARG A 180 -12.65 4.47 2.84
C ARG A 180 -11.76 3.36 2.28
N GLY A 181 -10.67 3.04 2.98
CA GLY A 181 -9.80 1.90 2.67
C GLY A 181 -8.91 2.03 1.42
N LYS A 182 -8.91 3.17 0.72
CA LYS A 182 -8.13 3.36 -0.50
C LYS A 182 -6.62 3.16 -0.28
N SER A 183 -5.98 4.01 0.52
CA SER A 183 -4.52 3.94 0.74
C SER A 183 -4.04 2.61 1.34
N SER A 184 -4.86 1.91 2.14
CA SER A 184 -4.53 0.58 2.66
C SER A 184 -4.62 -0.50 1.58
N THR A 185 -5.68 -0.49 0.76
CA THR A 185 -5.82 -1.40 -0.40
C THR A 185 -4.67 -1.21 -1.39
N THR A 186 -4.33 0.04 -1.71
CA THR A 186 -3.17 0.39 -2.56
C THR A 186 -1.85 -0.21 -2.04
N ARG A 187 -1.61 -0.16 -0.72
CA ARG A 187 -0.40 -0.77 -0.10
C ARG A 187 -0.43 -2.30 -0.13
N ARG A 188 -1.58 -2.93 0.14
CA ARG A 188 -1.71 -4.40 0.07
C ARG A 188 -1.46 -4.90 -1.35
N LEU A 189 -1.99 -4.22 -2.37
CA LEU A 189 -1.73 -4.56 -3.78
C LEU A 189 -0.26 -4.37 -4.15
N ASP A 190 0.36 -3.22 -3.83
CA ASP A 190 1.80 -3.00 -4.08
C ASP A 190 2.67 -4.09 -3.47
N ASP A 191 2.43 -4.41 -2.20
CA ASP A 191 3.20 -5.43 -1.48
C ASP A 191 3.09 -6.82 -2.15
N VAL A 192 1.90 -7.22 -2.61
CA VAL A 192 1.71 -8.51 -3.31
C VAL A 192 2.43 -8.53 -4.66
N PHE A 193 2.21 -7.53 -5.54
CA PHE A 193 2.87 -7.49 -6.85
C PHE A 193 4.39 -7.40 -6.72
N ARG A 194 4.89 -6.56 -5.80
CA ARG A 194 6.31 -6.40 -5.48
C ARG A 194 6.92 -7.68 -4.90
N ARG A 195 6.19 -8.45 -4.08
CA ARG A 195 6.64 -9.78 -3.59
C ARG A 195 6.74 -10.81 -4.72
N ARG A 196 5.91 -10.69 -5.76
CA ARG A 196 5.95 -11.52 -6.99
C ARG A 196 6.96 -11.03 -8.04
N GLY A 197 7.75 -10.00 -7.73
CA GLY A 197 8.84 -9.51 -8.59
C GLY A 197 8.42 -8.57 -9.73
N TYR A 198 7.16 -8.15 -9.79
CA TYR A 198 6.68 -7.12 -10.71
C TYR A 198 7.45 -5.80 -10.53
N ASP A 199 7.57 -5.02 -11.59
CA ASP A 199 8.08 -3.65 -11.51
C ASP A 199 6.92 -2.72 -11.09
N THR A 200 6.84 -2.37 -9.80
CA THR A 200 5.71 -1.60 -9.24
C THR A 200 5.99 -0.10 -9.23
N LEU A 201 5.04 0.68 -9.75
CA LEU A 201 4.93 2.13 -9.56
C LEU A 201 3.61 2.45 -8.87
N THR A 202 3.68 2.65 -7.56
CA THR A 202 2.52 2.89 -6.71
C THR A 202 2.48 4.35 -6.26
N LYS A 203 1.28 4.95 -6.21
CA LYS A 203 1.06 6.32 -5.71
C LYS A 203 -0.04 6.37 -4.65
N ILE A 204 0.31 6.93 -3.49
CA ILE A 204 -0.57 7.13 -2.33
C ILE A 204 -0.74 8.63 -2.09
N THR A 205 -1.96 9.05 -1.78
CA THR A 205 -2.41 10.45 -1.92
C THR A 205 -2.97 11.09 -0.64
N GLY A 206 -2.93 10.37 0.49
CA GLY A 206 -3.32 10.85 1.82
C GLY A 206 -2.41 11.94 2.40
N ASN A 207 -2.49 12.14 3.73
CA ASN A 207 -1.87 13.26 4.46
C ASN A 207 -0.38 13.50 4.14
N GLN A 208 0.38 12.44 3.86
CA GLN A 208 1.73 12.50 3.31
C GLN A 208 1.74 11.82 1.93
N PRO A 209 1.65 12.58 0.81
CA PRO A 209 1.65 12.01 -0.53
C PRO A 209 3.05 11.46 -0.87
N HIS A 210 3.10 10.25 -1.42
CA HIS A 210 4.35 9.58 -1.79
C HIS A 210 4.15 8.60 -2.94
N LEU A 211 5.25 8.29 -3.62
CA LEU A 211 5.35 7.12 -4.49
C LEU A 211 6.02 5.98 -3.71
N ILE A 212 5.73 4.76 -4.14
CA ILE A 212 6.53 3.57 -3.85
C ILE A 212 6.96 3.01 -5.20
N HIS A 213 8.26 2.80 -5.40
CA HIS A 213 8.83 2.23 -6.63
C HIS A 213 9.68 1.02 -6.26
N ASN A 214 9.20 -0.20 -6.56
CA ASN A 214 9.82 -1.46 -6.10
C ASN A 214 10.09 -1.53 -4.57
N GLY A 215 9.30 -0.84 -3.76
CA GLY A 215 9.49 -0.73 -2.30
C GLY A 215 10.38 0.44 -1.83
N GLY A 216 11.03 1.17 -2.73
CA GLY A 216 11.70 2.44 -2.41
C GLY A 216 10.67 3.58 -2.31
N VAL A 217 10.67 4.30 -1.18
CA VAL A 217 9.71 5.41 -0.96
C VAL A 217 10.24 6.72 -1.53
N VAL A 218 9.39 7.44 -2.27
CA VAL A 218 9.67 8.78 -2.80
C VAL A 218 8.66 9.78 -2.21
N PRO A 219 9.06 10.67 -1.29
CA PRO A 219 8.19 11.76 -0.85
C PRO A 219 7.82 12.69 -2.01
N LEU A 220 6.54 13.06 -2.13
CA LEU A 220 6.07 14.02 -3.15
C LEU A 220 6.00 15.43 -2.57
N ASN A 221 6.98 16.27 -2.89
CA ASN A 221 6.99 17.67 -2.53
C ASN A 221 5.99 18.46 -3.41
N ARG A 222 5.18 19.32 -2.79
CA ARG A 222 4.20 20.17 -3.49
C ARG A 222 4.50 21.64 -3.25
N GLU A 223 4.60 22.45 -4.32
CA GLU A 223 4.65 23.92 -4.24
C GLU A 223 3.26 24.51 -3.89
N GLY A 224 2.67 24.10 -2.76
CA GLY A 224 1.44 24.68 -2.22
C GLY A 224 0.46 23.68 -1.55
N PRO A 225 -0.57 24.19 -0.85
CA PRO A 225 -1.44 23.40 0.04
C PRO A 225 -2.54 22.61 -0.70
N ARG A 226 -2.43 22.39 -2.01
CA ARG A 226 -3.46 21.72 -2.82
C ARG A 226 -2.86 20.61 -3.68
N THR A 227 -3.43 19.42 -3.57
CA THR A 227 -3.33 18.35 -4.56
C THR A 227 -3.61 18.90 -5.96
N THR A 228 -2.73 18.63 -6.94
CA THR A 228 -2.96 19.04 -8.33
C THR A 228 -3.05 17.80 -9.22
N LEU A 229 -4.03 17.75 -10.12
CA LEU A 229 -4.18 16.60 -11.03
C LEU A 229 -2.98 16.46 -11.98
N TYR A 230 -2.33 17.58 -12.30
CA TYR A 230 -1.12 17.65 -13.11
C TYR A 230 0.08 16.92 -12.50
N GLU A 231 0.10 16.70 -11.18
CA GLU A 231 1.18 15.95 -10.52
C GLU A 231 1.32 14.53 -11.09
N ASN A 232 0.20 13.93 -11.55
CA ASN A 232 0.20 12.62 -12.21
C ASN A 232 0.94 12.65 -13.56
N ILE A 233 0.95 13.76 -14.32
CA ILE A 233 1.72 13.83 -15.59
C ILE A 233 3.22 13.85 -15.32
N ASP A 234 3.65 14.58 -14.29
CA ASP A 234 5.06 14.71 -13.96
C ASP A 234 5.60 13.41 -13.33
N VAL A 235 4.82 12.75 -12.45
CA VAL A 235 5.10 11.40 -11.95
C VAL A 235 5.23 10.38 -13.10
N PHE A 236 4.26 10.30 -14.01
CA PHE A 236 4.33 9.35 -15.12
C PHE A 236 5.50 9.66 -16.07
N ARG A 237 5.83 10.94 -16.29
CA ARG A 237 6.96 11.32 -17.14
C ARG A 237 8.30 10.90 -16.55
N GLU A 238 8.44 10.95 -15.22
CA GLU A 238 9.69 10.64 -14.54
C GLU A 238 9.86 9.14 -14.28
N TYR A 239 8.80 8.43 -13.88
CA TYR A 239 8.91 7.04 -13.39
C TYR A 239 8.52 5.97 -14.41
N VAL A 240 7.62 6.22 -15.37
CA VAL A 240 7.30 5.21 -16.40
C VAL A 240 8.45 4.97 -17.40
N PRO A 241 9.41 5.89 -17.63
CA PRO A 241 10.67 5.55 -18.29
C PRO A 241 11.67 4.78 -17.44
N LYS A 242 11.42 4.63 -16.12
CA LYS A 242 12.23 3.84 -15.16
C LYS A 242 11.64 2.46 -14.91
N LEU A 243 10.31 2.31 -15.02
CA LEU A 243 9.64 1.01 -15.15
C LEU A 243 10.30 0.24 -16.29
N ALA A 244 10.97 -0.84 -15.93
CA ALA A 244 11.78 -1.62 -16.83
C ALA A 244 10.94 -2.83 -17.29
N LYS A 245 10.53 -2.79 -18.56
CA LYS A 245 9.64 -3.79 -19.17
C LYS A 245 10.30 -5.17 -19.19
N TYR A 246 10.05 -5.94 -18.14
CA TYR A 246 10.61 -7.25 -17.89
C TYR A 246 9.51 -8.32 -17.85
N SER A 247 9.86 -9.51 -17.39
CA SER A 247 8.92 -10.54 -16.97
C SER A 247 9.14 -10.79 -15.47
N PRO A 248 8.08 -10.77 -14.63
CA PRO A 248 6.71 -10.35 -14.96
C PRO A 248 6.62 -8.86 -15.36
N GLU A 249 5.44 -8.48 -15.86
CA GLU A 249 5.09 -7.18 -16.46
C GLU A 249 5.25 -5.96 -15.52
N ASP A 250 5.10 -4.73 -16.03
CA ASP A 250 5.07 -3.51 -15.20
C ASP A 250 3.65 -3.15 -14.70
N VAL A 251 3.55 -2.82 -13.41
CA VAL A 251 2.26 -2.59 -12.70
C VAL A 251 2.24 -1.19 -12.07
N ALA A 252 1.29 -0.36 -12.51
CA ALA A 252 1.00 0.93 -11.88
C ALA A 252 -0.24 0.85 -10.98
N ILE A 253 -0.12 1.28 -9.72
CA ILE A 253 -1.20 1.22 -8.71
C ILE A 253 -1.44 2.62 -8.14
N PHE A 254 -2.53 3.27 -8.55
CA PHE A 254 -2.76 4.68 -8.23
C PHE A 254 -4.01 4.88 -7.40
N GLU A 255 -3.87 5.51 -6.23
CA GLU A 255 -5.01 6.01 -5.47
C GLU A 255 -5.69 7.18 -6.21
N ASN A 256 -7.01 7.07 -6.41
CA ASN A 256 -7.81 8.14 -6.99
C ASN A 256 -8.13 9.20 -5.92
N GLN A 257 -7.58 10.38 -6.12
CA GLN A 257 -7.70 11.57 -5.28
C GLN A 257 -8.79 12.56 -5.73
N GLY A 258 -9.71 12.10 -6.60
CA GLY A 258 -10.87 12.88 -7.04
C GLY A 258 -11.90 13.02 -5.93
N ILE A 259 -12.28 14.27 -5.65
CA ILE A 259 -13.30 14.61 -4.63
C ILE A 259 -14.62 15.12 -5.26
N THR A 260 -14.70 15.15 -6.60
CA THR A 260 -15.90 15.50 -7.37
C THR A 260 -16.02 14.53 -8.56
N GLU A 261 -17.25 14.30 -9.03
CA GLU A 261 -17.56 13.54 -10.26
C GLU A 261 -16.58 13.86 -11.41
N TYR A 262 -16.38 15.16 -11.69
CA TYR A 262 -15.47 15.63 -12.74
C TYR A 262 -14.00 15.29 -12.47
N THR A 263 -13.50 15.46 -11.24
CA THR A 263 -12.08 15.21 -10.93
C THR A 263 -11.76 13.72 -10.90
N THR A 264 -12.63 12.90 -10.32
CA THR A 264 -12.51 11.43 -10.31
C THR A 264 -12.52 10.87 -11.73
N ARG A 265 -13.45 11.34 -12.58
CA ARG A 265 -13.51 10.94 -13.99
C ARG A 265 -12.29 11.39 -14.78
N LEU A 266 -11.86 12.65 -14.62
CA LEU A 266 -10.70 13.17 -15.36
C LEU A 266 -9.40 12.42 -15.00
N ILE A 267 -9.25 12.01 -13.73
CA ILE A 267 -8.17 11.11 -13.28
C ILE A 267 -8.19 9.80 -14.09
N ASN A 268 -9.34 9.12 -14.15
CA ASN A 268 -9.48 7.86 -14.86
C ASN A 268 -9.28 8.02 -16.39
N GLU A 269 -10.08 8.87 -17.05
CA GLU A 269 -10.11 9.03 -18.52
C GLU A 269 -8.85 9.67 -19.13
N SER A 270 -8.14 10.53 -18.39
CA SER A 270 -7.09 11.39 -18.97
C SER A 270 -5.74 11.35 -18.27
N PHE A 271 -5.65 10.85 -17.04
CA PHE A 271 -4.38 10.73 -16.33
C PHE A 271 -3.90 9.29 -16.15
N LEU A 272 -4.78 8.29 -16.04
CA LEU A 272 -4.41 6.91 -15.64
C LEU A 272 -4.83 5.80 -16.62
N ASP A 273 -5.93 5.97 -17.37
CA ASP A 273 -6.43 5.00 -18.38
C ASP A 273 -6.47 3.53 -17.85
N PRO A 274 -7.11 3.25 -16.70
CA PRO A 274 -6.95 1.97 -15.98
C PRO A 274 -7.51 0.76 -16.72
N HIS A 275 -6.84 -0.40 -16.53
CA HIS A 275 -7.39 -1.72 -16.86
C HIS A 275 -8.37 -2.18 -15.78
N VAL A 276 -8.01 -2.01 -14.50
CA VAL A 276 -8.84 -2.37 -13.34
C VAL A 276 -9.07 -1.16 -12.44
N ILE A 277 -10.31 -0.97 -11.98
CA ILE A 277 -10.66 -0.01 -10.93
C ILE A 277 -11.19 -0.80 -9.72
N VAL A 278 -10.51 -0.67 -8.58
CA VAL A 278 -10.96 -1.21 -7.31
C VAL A 278 -11.81 -0.14 -6.62
N LEU A 279 -13.13 -0.32 -6.60
CA LEU A 279 -14.07 0.59 -5.94
C LEU A 279 -14.33 0.07 -4.53
N THR A 280 -13.66 0.64 -3.51
CA THR A 280 -13.65 0.08 -2.15
C THR A 280 -15.04 0.06 -1.51
N ASN A 281 -15.69 1.22 -1.37
CA ASN A 281 -17.04 1.35 -0.82
C ASN A 281 -17.65 2.73 -1.11
N ILE A 282 -18.98 2.82 -1.02
CA ILE A 282 -19.76 4.05 -1.10
C ILE A 282 -20.26 4.41 0.31
N ARG A 283 -19.69 5.44 0.93
CA ARG A 283 -20.08 5.97 2.25
C ARG A 283 -20.46 7.45 2.16
N ARG A 284 -21.13 8.00 3.18
CA ARG A 284 -21.41 9.44 3.27
C ARG A 284 -20.19 10.24 3.76
N ASP A 285 -19.29 10.57 2.84
CA ASP A 285 -18.28 11.62 3.01
C ASP A 285 -18.25 12.48 1.75
N HIS A 286 -17.66 13.68 1.83
CA HIS A 286 -17.58 14.64 0.72
C HIS A 286 -18.95 15.03 0.11
N GLN A 287 -20.00 15.15 0.93
CA GLN A 287 -21.36 15.41 0.47
C GLN A 287 -21.47 16.71 -0.36
N ASP A 288 -20.74 17.76 0.03
CA ASP A 288 -20.65 19.05 -0.69
C ASP A 288 -20.15 18.93 -2.16
N THR A 289 -19.57 17.79 -2.54
CA THR A 289 -18.84 17.62 -3.80
C THR A 289 -19.11 16.30 -4.57
N LEU A 290 -19.63 15.27 -3.91
CA LEU A 290 -20.02 13.98 -4.51
C LEU A 290 -21.55 13.72 -4.50
N GLY A 291 -22.32 14.44 -3.68
CA GLY A 291 -23.77 14.26 -3.52
C GLY A 291 -24.18 13.98 -2.06
N GLU A 292 -25.39 14.36 -1.69
CA GLU A 292 -25.86 14.29 -0.29
C GLU A 292 -26.15 12.85 0.16
N THR A 293 -26.56 11.98 -0.77
CA THR A 293 -26.96 10.59 -0.50
C THR A 293 -25.97 9.56 -1.08
N ARG A 294 -25.92 8.35 -0.49
CA ARG A 294 -25.13 7.23 -1.03
C ARG A 294 -25.46 6.91 -2.49
N ALA A 295 -26.71 7.12 -2.94
CA ALA A 295 -27.12 6.90 -4.32
C ALA A 295 -26.53 7.94 -5.29
N GLU A 296 -26.42 9.21 -4.88
CA GLU A 296 -25.79 10.26 -5.69
C GLU A 296 -24.27 10.10 -5.73
N ILE A 297 -23.66 9.72 -4.61
CA ILE A 297 -22.23 9.39 -4.54
C ILE A 297 -21.93 8.18 -5.45
N ALA A 298 -22.75 7.13 -5.41
CA ALA A 298 -22.63 5.99 -6.34
C ALA A 298 -22.77 6.41 -7.81
N ARG A 299 -23.69 7.33 -8.13
CA ARG A 299 -23.86 7.91 -9.47
C ARG A 299 -22.65 8.72 -9.94
N SER A 300 -22.03 9.48 -9.03
CA SER A 300 -20.77 10.18 -9.29
C SER A 300 -19.64 9.18 -9.63
N PHE A 301 -19.52 8.08 -8.88
CA PHE A 301 -18.54 7.04 -9.17
C PHE A 301 -18.83 6.27 -10.48
N ALA A 302 -20.08 5.88 -10.75
CA ALA A 302 -20.46 5.17 -11.98
C ALA A 302 -20.10 5.98 -13.24
N LYS A 303 -20.43 7.28 -13.26
CA LYS A 303 -20.03 8.20 -14.35
C LYS A 303 -18.52 8.45 -14.45
N SER A 304 -17.75 8.11 -13.41
CA SER A 304 -16.30 8.26 -13.41
C SER A 304 -15.55 7.09 -14.06
N VAL A 305 -16.25 6.00 -14.33
CA VAL A 305 -15.69 4.81 -14.99
C VAL A 305 -15.44 5.09 -16.48
N PRO A 306 -14.21 4.86 -16.99
CA PRO A 306 -13.93 4.89 -18.42
C PRO A 306 -14.39 3.57 -19.08
N PRO A 307 -14.77 3.59 -20.37
CA PRO A 307 -15.09 2.38 -21.12
C PRO A 307 -13.99 1.32 -21.05
N LYS A 308 -14.37 0.04 -21.05
CA LYS A 308 -13.48 -1.14 -21.08
C LYS A 308 -12.64 -1.40 -19.83
N ALA A 309 -12.75 -0.57 -18.79
CA ALA A 309 -12.24 -0.92 -17.47
C ALA A 309 -13.04 -2.09 -16.87
N HIS A 310 -12.37 -2.89 -16.04
CA HIS A 310 -13.00 -3.87 -15.16
C HIS A 310 -13.07 -3.32 -13.72
N ILE A 311 -14.23 -3.43 -13.07
CA ILE A 311 -14.49 -2.83 -11.75
C ILE A 311 -14.62 -3.94 -10.72
N VAL A 312 -13.67 -4.00 -9.79
CA VAL A 312 -13.76 -4.82 -8.58
C VAL A 312 -14.50 -4.00 -7.52
N CYS A 313 -15.76 -4.34 -7.25
CA CYS A 313 -16.66 -3.53 -6.42
C CYS A 313 -16.81 -4.11 -5.01
N GLY A 314 -16.23 -3.44 -4.01
CA GLY A 314 -16.39 -3.79 -2.61
C GLY A 314 -17.73 -3.38 -1.99
N GLU A 315 -18.57 -2.62 -2.69
CA GLU A 315 -19.86 -2.18 -2.16
C GLU A 315 -20.83 -3.36 -1.95
N GLN A 316 -21.10 -3.69 -0.68
CA GLN A 316 -21.91 -4.84 -0.29
C GLN A 316 -23.43 -4.55 -0.25
N HIS A 317 -23.87 -3.28 -0.22
CA HIS A 317 -25.30 -2.98 -0.13
C HIS A 317 -26.03 -3.27 -1.46
N PRO A 318 -26.94 -4.26 -1.54
CA PRO A 318 -27.40 -4.81 -2.83
C PRO A 318 -27.99 -3.77 -3.79
N VAL A 319 -28.82 -2.84 -3.28
CA VAL A 319 -29.46 -1.79 -4.11
C VAL A 319 -28.45 -0.77 -4.66
N ILE A 320 -27.30 -0.57 -4.00
CA ILE A 320 -26.23 0.30 -4.50
C ILE A 320 -25.38 -0.47 -5.53
N TYR A 321 -25.09 -1.75 -5.27
CA TYR A 321 -24.41 -2.61 -6.24
C TYR A 321 -25.23 -2.77 -7.54
N GLU A 322 -26.52 -3.10 -7.47
CA GLU A 322 -27.42 -3.22 -8.63
C GLU A 322 -27.46 -1.91 -9.46
N TYR A 323 -27.47 -0.76 -8.78
CA TYR A 323 -27.39 0.54 -9.44
C TYR A 323 -26.04 0.75 -10.13
N LEU A 324 -24.92 0.48 -9.44
CA LEU A 324 -23.57 0.57 -10.02
C LEU A 324 -23.42 -0.36 -11.23
N GLU A 325 -23.84 -1.62 -11.11
CA GLU A 325 -23.78 -2.64 -12.15
C GLU A 325 -24.50 -2.21 -13.43
N ARG A 326 -25.76 -1.75 -13.30
CA ARG A 326 -26.55 -1.28 -14.43
C ARG A 326 -25.93 -0.09 -15.15
N GLU A 327 -25.41 0.90 -14.42
CA GLU A 327 -24.90 2.13 -15.02
C GLU A 327 -23.48 1.95 -15.59
N ILE A 328 -22.68 1.03 -15.03
CA ILE A 328 -21.32 0.72 -15.48
C ILE A 328 -21.32 -0.23 -16.69
N THR A 329 -22.17 -1.26 -16.70
CA THR A 329 -22.31 -2.13 -17.89
C THR A 329 -22.85 -1.38 -19.11
N ALA A 330 -23.55 -0.26 -18.90
CA ALA A 330 -24.01 0.63 -19.97
C ALA A 330 -22.89 1.47 -20.65
N THR A 331 -21.64 1.44 -20.15
CA THR A 331 -20.52 2.24 -20.70
C THR A 331 -19.42 1.42 -21.40
N GLU A 332 -19.72 0.17 -21.80
CA GLU A 332 -18.73 -0.84 -22.27
C GLU A 332 -17.69 -1.24 -21.21
N ALA A 333 -17.89 -0.89 -19.93
CA ALA A 333 -17.10 -1.40 -18.81
C ALA A 333 -17.71 -2.70 -18.25
N THR A 334 -16.94 -3.41 -17.43
CA THR A 334 -17.40 -4.62 -16.71
C THR A 334 -17.22 -4.44 -15.22
N ILE A 335 -18.00 -5.18 -14.42
CA ILE A 335 -18.02 -5.07 -12.96
C ILE A 335 -18.31 -6.44 -12.34
N GLU A 336 -17.72 -6.68 -11.18
CA GLU A 336 -18.07 -7.78 -10.29
C GLU A 336 -18.17 -7.27 -8.84
N GLN A 337 -18.99 -7.94 -8.02
CA GLN A 337 -19.00 -7.72 -6.59
C GLN A 337 -17.90 -8.54 -5.92
N VAL A 338 -17.18 -7.94 -4.97
CA VAL A 338 -16.23 -8.66 -4.12
C VAL A 338 -17.01 -9.63 -3.24
N ALA A 339 -16.72 -10.92 -3.39
CA ALA A 339 -17.29 -11.98 -2.57
C ALA A 339 -16.57 -12.04 -1.20
N ILE A 340 -17.36 -11.99 -0.13
CA ILE A 340 -16.89 -12.16 1.25
C ILE A 340 -17.36 -13.56 1.71
N PRO A 341 -16.48 -14.44 2.19
CA PRO A 341 -16.88 -15.72 2.80
C PRO A 341 -17.69 -15.51 4.08
N GLU A 342 -18.61 -16.43 4.38
CA GLU A 342 -19.47 -16.41 5.59
C GLU A 342 -18.67 -16.24 6.90
N GLU A 343 -17.48 -16.85 7.00
CA GLU A 343 -16.55 -16.71 8.14
C GLU A 343 -15.95 -15.30 8.32
N HIS A 344 -16.13 -14.40 7.36
CA HIS A 344 -15.63 -13.02 7.36
C HIS A 344 -16.75 -11.98 7.18
N GLU A 345 -18.02 -12.38 7.15
CA GLU A 345 -19.15 -11.43 7.10
C GLU A 345 -19.18 -10.55 8.36
N GLY A 346 -19.52 -9.28 8.18
CA GLY A 346 -19.54 -8.28 9.25
C GLY A 346 -18.16 -7.75 9.70
N LEU A 347 -17.05 -8.41 9.37
CA LEU A 347 -15.71 -7.91 9.69
C LEU A 347 -15.40 -6.60 8.95
N LEU A 348 -14.77 -5.66 9.66
CA LEU A 348 -14.45 -4.35 9.10
C LEU A 348 -13.38 -4.46 8.03
N GLY A 349 -13.60 -3.77 6.90
CA GLY A 349 -12.71 -3.77 5.76
C GLY A 349 -12.62 -5.11 5.01
N ALA A 350 -13.49 -6.08 5.29
CA ALA A 350 -13.50 -7.37 4.58
C ALA A 350 -13.67 -7.20 3.07
N GLU A 351 -14.44 -6.21 2.63
CA GLU A 351 -14.56 -5.86 1.22
C GLU A 351 -13.22 -5.41 0.62
N THR A 352 -12.39 -4.72 1.40
CA THR A 352 -11.06 -4.25 0.95
C THR A 352 -9.97 -5.31 1.06
N ALA A 353 -10.12 -6.29 1.97
CA ALA A 353 -9.21 -7.43 2.06
C ALA A 353 -9.45 -8.40 0.91
N HIS A 354 -10.70 -8.82 0.68
CA HIS A 354 -11.04 -9.74 -0.41
C HIS A 354 -10.91 -9.10 -1.81
N ALA A 355 -11.05 -7.77 -1.93
CA ALA A 355 -10.75 -7.04 -3.17
C ALA A 355 -9.33 -7.30 -3.71
N VAL A 356 -8.35 -7.63 -2.85
CA VAL A 356 -6.99 -8.00 -3.31
C VAL A 356 -7.05 -9.22 -4.23
N ASN A 357 -7.75 -10.29 -3.82
CA ASN A 357 -7.86 -11.53 -4.61
C ASN A 357 -8.67 -11.36 -5.89
N HIS A 358 -9.73 -10.56 -5.85
CA HIS A 358 -10.49 -10.18 -7.04
C HIS A 358 -9.62 -9.36 -8.02
N THR A 359 -8.87 -8.37 -7.52
CA THR A 359 -7.97 -7.54 -8.36
C THR A 359 -6.86 -8.36 -9.02
N LEU A 360 -6.27 -9.33 -8.30
CA LEU A 360 -5.30 -10.26 -8.86
C LEU A 360 -5.93 -11.11 -9.98
N THR A 361 -7.09 -11.72 -9.69
CA THR A 361 -7.83 -12.55 -10.67
C THR A 361 -8.19 -11.76 -11.93
N ALA A 362 -8.61 -10.50 -11.77
CA ALA A 362 -8.94 -9.59 -12.87
C ALA A 362 -7.75 -9.20 -13.79
N VAL A 363 -6.50 -9.32 -13.31
CA VAL A 363 -5.29 -9.16 -14.13
C VAL A 363 -4.65 -10.50 -14.54
N GLY A 364 -5.35 -11.62 -14.32
CA GLY A 364 -4.86 -12.97 -14.65
C GLY A 364 -3.93 -13.59 -13.62
N GLU A 365 -3.72 -12.94 -12.47
CA GLU A 365 -2.85 -13.38 -11.40
C GLU A 365 -3.56 -14.29 -10.39
N SER A 366 -2.80 -15.22 -9.77
CA SER A 366 -3.35 -16.10 -8.74
C SER A 366 -3.72 -15.34 -7.45
N PRO A 367 -4.78 -15.71 -6.71
CA PRO A 367 -5.04 -15.21 -5.37
C PRO A 367 -3.86 -15.37 -4.40
N VAL A 368 -3.83 -14.57 -3.31
CA VAL A 368 -2.92 -14.82 -2.17
C VAL A 368 -3.49 -15.91 -1.24
N PRO A 369 -2.66 -16.58 -0.41
CA PRO A 369 -3.13 -17.60 0.53
C PRO A 369 -4.17 -17.06 1.51
N SER A 370 -5.12 -17.91 1.93
CA SER A 370 -6.21 -17.50 2.84
C SER A 370 -5.71 -16.94 4.18
N ASP A 371 -4.60 -17.46 4.71
CA ASP A 371 -3.99 -16.96 5.95
C ASP A 371 -3.40 -15.54 5.80
N GLU A 372 -3.02 -15.13 4.58
CA GLU A 372 -2.60 -13.76 4.29
C GLU A 372 -3.82 -12.80 4.31
N ILE A 373 -4.96 -13.24 3.78
CA ILE A 373 -6.23 -12.51 3.91
C ILE A 373 -6.68 -12.44 5.37
N ARG A 374 -6.54 -13.52 6.16
CA ARG A 374 -6.86 -13.50 7.59
C ARG A 374 -5.99 -12.49 8.33
N ALA A 375 -4.67 -12.50 8.11
CA ALA A 375 -3.77 -11.49 8.68
C ALA A 375 -4.13 -10.06 8.23
N TYR A 376 -4.64 -9.87 7.00
CA TYR A 376 -5.15 -8.59 6.54
C TYR A 376 -6.43 -8.14 7.27
N LEU A 377 -7.34 -9.06 7.60
CA LEU A 377 -8.56 -8.80 8.35
C LEU A 377 -8.26 -8.50 9.82
N GLU A 378 -7.41 -9.31 10.47
CA GLU A 378 -6.92 -9.11 11.84
C GLU A 378 -6.30 -7.72 12.03
N GLN A 379 -5.50 -7.26 11.06
CA GLN A 379 -4.89 -5.91 11.04
C GLN A 379 -5.89 -4.76 10.89
N ILE A 380 -7.15 -5.01 10.51
CA ILE A 380 -8.17 -3.97 10.31
C ILE A 380 -9.13 -3.88 11.51
N GLN A 381 -9.30 -4.97 12.28
CA GLN A 381 -10.27 -4.95 13.39
C GLN A 381 -9.77 -4.02 14.51
N PRO A 382 -10.62 -3.13 15.03
CA PRO A 382 -10.25 -2.18 16.07
C PRO A 382 -10.07 -2.91 17.40
N ALA A 383 -9.06 -2.52 18.17
CA ALA A 383 -8.80 -3.01 19.51
C ALA A 383 -8.61 -1.83 20.47
N TRP A 384 -9.06 -1.96 21.72
CA TRP A 384 -8.88 -0.94 22.73
C TRP A 384 -7.40 -0.77 23.13
N THR A 385 -6.88 0.45 23.03
CA THR A 385 -5.63 0.79 23.70
C THR A 385 -5.88 0.86 25.20
N THR A 386 -5.19 0.01 25.96
CA THR A 386 -5.34 -0.07 27.42
C THR A 386 -4.35 0.88 28.09
N VAL A 387 -4.86 1.82 28.88
CA VAL A 387 -4.09 2.86 29.58
C VAL A 387 -4.34 2.76 31.09
N PRO A 388 -3.59 3.49 31.95
CA PRO A 388 -4.03 3.72 33.32
C PRO A 388 -5.44 4.33 33.34
N ASN A 389 -6.25 3.91 34.31
CA ASN A 389 -7.64 4.37 34.53
C ASN A 389 -8.68 4.05 33.44
N GLY A 390 -8.34 3.38 32.32
CA GLY A 390 -9.38 2.91 31.39
C GLY A 390 -8.93 2.35 30.04
N LEU A 391 -9.86 2.39 29.09
CA LEU A 391 -9.69 1.97 27.70
C LEU A 391 -9.91 3.16 26.78
N VAL A 392 -9.08 3.31 25.74
CA VAL A 392 -9.18 4.39 24.76
C VAL A 392 -9.13 3.82 23.35
N PHE A 393 -9.93 4.36 22.44
CA PHE A 393 -9.79 4.12 21.01
C PHE A 393 -9.71 5.45 20.26
N ASN A 394 -8.63 5.66 19.49
CA ASN A 394 -8.47 6.85 18.67
C ASN A 394 -9.07 6.64 17.27
N ALA A 395 -10.33 7.01 17.10
CA ALA A 395 -11.02 7.01 15.82
C ALA A 395 -10.80 8.30 14.99
N ALA A 396 -9.80 9.15 15.30
CA ALA A 396 -9.60 10.43 14.58
C ALA A 396 -9.11 10.30 13.12
N GLU A 397 -8.70 9.10 12.66
CA GLU A 397 -8.56 8.79 11.24
C GLU A 397 -9.91 8.42 10.58
N VAL A 398 -10.89 7.98 11.38
CA VAL A 398 -12.24 7.60 10.95
C VAL A 398 -13.11 8.85 10.83
N ASN A 399 -13.19 9.36 9.60
CA ASN A 399 -13.60 10.74 9.31
C ASN A 399 -15.08 10.90 8.88
N ASP A 400 -15.92 9.86 9.00
CA ASP A 400 -17.37 9.87 8.74
C ASP A 400 -18.13 8.97 9.72
N VAL A 401 -19.39 9.35 10.00
CA VAL A 401 -20.26 8.70 11.00
C VAL A 401 -20.56 7.24 10.68
N GLU A 402 -20.80 6.89 9.41
CA GLU A 402 -21.12 5.50 9.01
C GLU A 402 -19.96 4.54 9.33
N SER A 403 -18.72 5.03 9.24
CA SER A 403 -17.51 4.28 9.58
C SER A 403 -17.19 4.34 11.08
N THR A 404 -17.42 5.48 11.75
CA THR A 404 -17.19 5.62 13.20
C THR A 404 -18.11 4.72 14.02
N GLU A 405 -19.39 4.62 13.66
CA GLU A 405 -20.34 3.70 14.32
C GLU A 405 -19.98 2.23 14.06
N ALA A 406 -19.57 1.88 12.84
CA ALA A 406 -19.12 0.51 12.53
C ALA A 406 -17.87 0.11 13.34
N VAL A 407 -16.93 1.04 13.54
CA VAL A 407 -15.77 0.86 14.42
C VAL A 407 -16.18 0.74 15.89
N ARG A 408 -17.16 1.53 16.36
CA ARG A 408 -17.72 1.39 17.72
C ARG A 408 -18.33 -0.01 17.91
N GLN A 409 -19.18 -0.46 16.98
CA GLN A 409 -19.87 -1.75 17.07
C GLN A 409 -18.92 -2.96 17.06
N ALA A 410 -17.73 -2.83 16.45
CA ALA A 410 -16.70 -3.89 16.45
C ALA A 410 -15.83 -3.92 17.74
N LEU A 411 -15.88 -2.88 18.57
CA LEU A 411 -15.17 -2.85 19.85
C LEU A 411 -15.99 -3.49 20.98
N GLU A 412 -15.40 -4.44 21.71
CA GLU A 412 -16.06 -5.07 22.87
C GLU A 412 -16.44 -4.05 23.94
N ASN A 413 -17.59 -4.24 24.62
CA ASN A 413 -18.07 -3.37 25.70
C ASN A 413 -18.32 -1.89 25.30
N SER A 414 -18.47 -1.59 24.00
CA SER A 414 -18.71 -0.23 23.48
C SER A 414 -20.16 0.26 23.63
N ASP A 415 -21.02 -0.50 24.32
CA ASP A 415 -22.43 -0.18 24.56
C ASP A 415 -22.63 1.05 25.46
N ARG A 416 -21.60 1.45 26.23
CA ARG A 416 -21.55 2.75 26.90
C ARG A 416 -20.15 3.34 26.85
N ILE A 417 -20.00 4.56 26.33
CA ILE A 417 -18.70 5.21 26.11
C ILE A 417 -18.68 6.64 26.66
N THR A 418 -17.47 7.21 26.73
CA THR A 418 -17.23 8.66 26.79
C THR A 418 -16.81 9.13 25.38
N PRO A 419 -17.66 9.88 24.65
CA PRO A 419 -17.30 10.39 23.33
C PRO A 419 -16.56 11.73 23.42
N PHE A 420 -15.51 11.89 22.61
CA PHE A 420 -14.84 13.17 22.37
C PHE A 420 -14.78 13.43 20.86
N VAL A 421 -15.02 14.67 20.41
CA VAL A 421 -14.89 15.03 18.98
C VAL A 421 -14.13 16.33 18.75
N PHE A 422 -13.11 16.28 17.89
CA PHE A 422 -12.32 17.44 17.46
C PHE A 422 -12.80 17.97 16.10
N LEU A 423 -13.25 19.23 16.07
CA LEU A 423 -13.91 19.87 14.93
C LEU A 423 -13.00 20.80 14.13
N ARG A 424 -13.34 21.02 12.85
CA ARG A 424 -12.53 21.78 11.88
C ARG A 424 -13.31 22.79 11.06
N PRO A 425 -12.76 24.00 10.81
CA PRO A 425 -13.55 25.13 10.29
C PRO A 425 -13.83 25.01 8.79
N ASP A 426 -13.04 24.18 8.09
CA ASP A 426 -13.17 23.87 6.68
C ASP A 426 -14.09 22.67 6.38
N ARG A 427 -14.75 22.08 7.40
CA ARG A 427 -15.51 20.81 7.27
C ARG A 427 -16.90 20.82 7.93
N ARG A 428 -17.60 21.95 7.88
CA ARG A 428 -18.91 22.18 8.53
C ARG A 428 -19.98 21.11 8.29
N GLY A 429 -20.07 20.51 7.10
CA GLY A 429 -21.02 19.42 6.83
C GLY A 429 -20.82 18.20 7.75
N ARG A 430 -19.57 17.94 8.16
CA ARG A 430 -19.25 16.88 9.13
C ARG A 430 -19.60 17.27 10.56
N THR A 431 -19.50 18.55 10.93
CA THR A 431 -19.98 19.05 12.23
C THR A 431 -21.45 18.68 12.43
N ALA A 432 -22.30 18.97 11.42
CA ALA A 432 -23.72 18.59 11.46
C ALA A 432 -23.95 17.06 11.49
N SER A 433 -23.09 16.28 10.82
CA SER A 433 -23.13 14.82 10.89
C SER A 433 -22.80 14.29 12.28
N PHE A 434 -21.76 14.82 12.94
CA PHE A 434 -21.39 14.42 14.29
C PHE A 434 -22.42 14.87 15.36
N VAL A 435 -23.10 16.02 15.19
CA VAL A 435 -24.26 16.40 16.04
C VAL A 435 -25.35 15.33 15.92
N SER A 436 -25.69 14.96 14.69
CA SER A 436 -26.70 13.92 14.40
C SER A 436 -26.32 12.54 14.96
N TYR A 437 -25.02 12.27 15.09
CA TYR A 437 -24.49 11.03 15.66
C TYR A 437 -24.51 11.03 17.20
N PHE A 438 -24.10 12.12 17.85
CA PHE A 438 -24.19 12.25 19.31
C PHE A 438 -25.66 12.16 19.76
N ASP A 439 -26.57 12.83 19.04
CA ASP A 439 -28.00 12.67 19.18
C ASP A 439 -28.46 11.21 19.10
N HIS A 440 -27.99 10.47 18.08
CA HIS A 440 -28.36 9.07 17.90
C HIS A 440 -27.82 8.17 19.03
N LEU A 441 -26.57 8.36 19.45
CA LEU A 441 -25.98 7.61 20.57
C LEU A 441 -26.72 7.90 21.89
N ALA A 442 -27.17 9.14 22.10
CA ALA A 442 -27.95 9.52 23.28
C ALA A 442 -29.39 8.96 23.23
N ASP A 443 -30.05 9.03 22.06
CA ASP A 443 -31.36 8.42 21.81
C ASP A 443 -31.33 6.86 21.90
N GLN A 444 -30.13 6.25 21.96
CA GLN A 444 -29.92 4.81 22.26
C GLN A 444 -29.36 4.53 23.67
N GLY A 445 -29.06 5.57 24.47
CA GLY A 445 -28.50 5.42 25.83
C GLY A 445 -27.03 5.00 25.89
N ILE A 446 -26.32 5.05 24.76
CA ILE A 446 -24.89 4.70 24.64
C ILE A 446 -24.01 5.81 25.27
N ILE A 447 -24.49 7.06 25.22
CA ILE A 447 -23.86 8.21 25.86
C ILE A 447 -24.92 8.97 26.67
N ASP A 448 -24.51 9.52 27.82
CA ASP A 448 -25.34 10.44 28.62
C ASP A 448 -24.89 11.89 28.41
N ALA A 449 -23.58 12.07 28.23
CA ALA A 449 -22.89 13.32 27.96
C ALA A 449 -21.70 13.08 27.01
N GLY A 450 -21.06 14.14 26.52
CA GLY A 450 -19.89 14.07 25.64
C GLY A 450 -19.00 15.30 25.68
N TYR A 451 -17.91 15.27 24.92
CA TYR A 451 -16.90 16.34 24.88
C TYR A 451 -16.63 16.80 23.44
N VAL A 452 -16.36 18.10 23.28
CA VAL A 452 -16.05 18.73 21.98
C VAL A 452 -14.89 19.73 22.10
N MET A 453 -14.04 19.78 21.08
CA MET A 453 -12.93 20.73 20.97
C MET A 453 -12.77 21.21 19.53
N GLY A 454 -12.07 22.33 19.34
CA GLY A 454 -11.78 22.91 18.03
C GLY A 454 -12.84 23.90 17.56
N SER A 455 -12.83 24.24 16.27
CA SER A 455 -13.70 25.29 15.72
C SER A 455 -15.18 24.88 15.69
N ASP A 456 -16.08 25.86 15.83
CA ASP A 456 -17.53 25.65 15.87
C ASP A 456 -17.99 24.75 17.05
N SER A 457 -17.16 24.54 18.08
CA SER A 457 -17.48 23.79 19.32
C SER A 457 -18.76 24.27 20.00
N SER A 458 -18.94 25.58 20.14
CA SER A 458 -20.10 26.19 20.81
C SER A 458 -21.37 26.16 19.95
N VAL A 459 -21.22 25.89 18.64
CA VAL A 459 -22.36 25.56 17.77
C VAL A 459 -22.71 24.09 17.98
N PHE A 460 -21.72 23.20 17.95
CA PHE A 460 -21.91 21.76 18.17
C PHE A 460 -22.59 21.47 19.52
N ALA A 461 -22.07 22.03 20.61
CA ALA A 461 -22.61 21.82 21.96
C ALA A 461 -24.02 22.42 22.15
N LYS A 462 -24.38 23.44 21.35
CA LYS A 462 -25.71 24.09 21.39
C LYS A 462 -26.76 23.36 20.54
N GLU A 463 -26.37 22.75 19.42
CA GLU A 463 -27.30 22.05 18.51
C GLU A 463 -27.46 20.55 18.82
N THR A 464 -26.62 19.98 19.70
CA THR A 464 -26.74 18.59 20.19
C THR A 464 -27.75 18.49 21.35
N LYS A 465 -28.54 17.41 21.42
CA LYS A 465 -29.54 17.20 22.49
C LYS A 465 -28.96 16.83 23.85
N CYS A 466 -27.88 16.04 23.88
CA CYS A 466 -27.24 15.56 25.11
C CYS A 466 -26.28 16.61 25.68
N GLU A 467 -25.86 16.44 26.94
CA GLU A 467 -24.93 17.37 27.58
C GLU A 467 -23.54 17.27 26.93
N VAL A 468 -23.16 18.27 26.14
CA VAL A 468 -21.83 18.35 25.52
C VAL A 468 -21.01 19.43 26.19
N THR A 469 -19.88 19.03 26.77
CA THR A 469 -18.91 19.94 27.39
C THR A 469 -17.87 20.39 26.37
N GLU A 470 -17.74 21.70 26.17
CA GLU A 470 -16.62 22.28 25.42
C GLU A 470 -15.31 22.15 26.21
N ILE A 471 -14.21 21.94 25.48
CA ILE A 471 -12.85 21.95 25.99
C ILE A 471 -12.10 23.13 25.35
N ASP A 472 -11.46 23.94 26.19
CA ASP A 472 -10.75 25.16 25.78
C ASP A 472 -9.59 24.84 24.83
N ALA A 473 -9.33 25.73 23.87
CA ALA A 473 -8.37 25.49 22.78
C ALA A 473 -6.89 25.43 23.22
N ASP A 474 -6.59 25.88 24.44
CA ASP A 474 -5.29 25.82 25.10
C ASP A 474 -5.24 24.79 26.25
N ALA A 475 -6.22 23.88 26.32
CA ALA A 475 -6.25 22.80 27.29
C ALA A 475 -5.12 21.77 27.05
N ASP A 476 -4.47 21.37 28.14
CA ASP A 476 -3.39 20.40 28.15
C ASP A 476 -3.87 18.97 27.76
N PRO A 477 -3.21 18.26 26.82
CA PRO A 477 -3.62 16.93 26.37
C PRO A 477 -3.65 15.85 27.47
N GLU A 478 -2.72 15.89 28.44
CA GLU A 478 -2.67 14.92 29.55
C GLU A 478 -3.90 15.12 30.46
N ALA A 479 -4.17 16.36 30.86
CA ALA A 479 -5.33 16.73 31.67
C ALA A 479 -6.67 16.50 30.95
N VAL A 480 -6.73 16.66 29.62
CA VAL A 480 -7.92 16.30 28.84
C VAL A 480 -8.13 14.78 28.84
N LEU A 481 -7.08 13.99 28.62
CA LEU A 481 -7.19 12.53 28.60
C LEU A 481 -7.63 11.96 29.97
N ASP A 482 -7.09 12.49 31.07
CA ASP A 482 -7.55 12.16 32.43
C ASP A 482 -9.04 12.47 32.62
N ARG A 483 -9.50 13.65 32.20
CA ARG A 483 -10.90 14.08 32.30
C ARG A 483 -11.87 13.19 31.51
N LEU A 484 -11.42 12.60 30.40
CA LEU A 484 -12.23 11.65 29.62
C LEU A 484 -12.32 10.27 30.30
N LEU A 485 -11.26 9.84 30.98
CA LEU A 485 -11.14 8.55 31.65
C LEU A 485 -11.84 8.48 33.03
N ASP A 486 -11.93 9.60 33.75
CA ASP A 486 -12.50 9.70 35.12
C ASP A 486 -13.92 9.10 35.27
N HIS A 487 -14.70 9.07 34.19
CA HIS A 487 -16.05 8.49 34.15
C HIS A 487 -16.10 6.95 34.23
N GLY A 488 -14.95 6.28 34.21
CA GLY A 488 -14.86 4.81 34.30
C GLY A 488 -15.44 4.07 33.09
N ARG A 489 -15.45 4.71 31.92
CA ARG A 489 -15.96 4.17 30.65
C ARG A 489 -14.87 4.15 29.57
N PRO A 490 -14.99 3.28 28.56
CA PRO A 490 -14.16 3.37 27.37
C PRO A 490 -14.32 4.72 26.66
N VAL A 491 -13.21 5.35 26.30
CA VAL A 491 -13.16 6.65 25.63
C VAL A 491 -13.00 6.45 24.12
N ILE A 492 -13.84 7.07 23.31
CA ILE A 492 -13.65 7.12 21.85
C ILE A 492 -13.36 8.56 21.42
N LEU A 493 -12.14 8.79 20.93
CA LEU A 493 -11.76 10.05 20.31
C LEU A 493 -12.16 10.05 18.84
N MET A 494 -12.80 11.12 18.38
CA MET A 494 -13.27 11.31 17.01
C MET A 494 -12.80 12.66 16.48
N GLY A 495 -12.85 12.88 15.17
CA GLY A 495 -12.43 14.15 14.56
C GLY A 495 -11.27 13.96 13.59
N ASN A 496 -10.18 14.71 13.77
CA ASN A 496 -9.13 14.86 12.75
C ASN A 496 -7.71 14.85 13.36
N THR A 497 -6.87 13.89 12.95
CA THR A 497 -5.45 13.73 13.34
C THR A 497 -4.46 14.78 12.81
N VAL A 498 -4.89 15.69 11.92
CA VAL A 498 -3.98 16.66 11.30
C VAL A 498 -3.64 17.83 12.23
N ASP A 499 -4.44 18.06 13.28
CA ASP A 499 -4.19 19.12 14.27
C ASP A 499 -2.99 18.78 15.18
N GLU A 500 -2.47 19.75 15.92
CA GLU A 500 -1.30 19.56 16.80
C GLU A 500 -1.72 18.84 18.10
N PHE A 501 -2.75 19.35 18.78
CA PHE A 501 -3.37 18.72 19.95
C PHE A 501 -3.76 17.25 19.68
N MET A 502 -4.30 16.97 18.50
CA MET A 502 -4.74 15.61 18.11
C MET A 502 -3.60 14.62 17.83
N ARG A 503 -2.34 15.07 17.83
CA ARG A 503 -1.13 14.22 17.81
C ARG A 503 -0.50 14.10 19.19
N GLU A 504 -0.61 15.15 20.01
CA GLU A 504 -0.13 15.14 21.39
C GLU A 504 -0.96 14.19 22.25
N ILE A 505 -2.30 14.21 22.12
CA ILE A 505 -3.19 13.26 22.82
C ILE A 505 -2.97 11.80 22.36
N ASP A 506 -2.63 11.60 21.08
CA ASP A 506 -2.29 10.28 20.51
C ASP A 506 -0.96 9.76 21.06
N SER A 507 0.05 10.64 21.11
CA SER A 507 1.36 10.38 21.71
C SER A 507 1.26 10.05 23.21
N GLU A 508 0.33 10.70 23.93
CA GLU A 508 0.11 10.44 25.36
C GLU A 508 -0.66 9.14 25.63
N ILE A 509 -1.59 8.75 24.74
CA ILE A 509 -2.19 7.40 24.76
C ILE A 509 -1.12 6.32 24.58
N ASP A 510 -0.22 6.48 23.60
CA ASP A 510 0.89 5.56 23.35
C ASP A 510 1.89 5.51 24.51
N SER A 511 2.25 6.68 25.06
CA SER A 511 3.10 6.84 26.25
C SER A 511 2.55 6.05 27.44
N ARG A 512 1.26 6.25 27.76
CA ARG A 512 0.53 5.58 28.85
C ARG A 512 0.43 4.07 28.66
N ALA A 513 0.15 3.60 27.44
CA ALA A 513 0.08 2.18 27.12
C ALA A 513 1.45 1.48 27.26
N GLN A 514 2.52 2.12 26.78
CA GLN A 514 3.88 1.61 26.91
C GLN A 514 4.36 1.63 28.36
N GLY A 515 4.06 2.67 29.12
CA GLY A 515 4.36 2.77 30.55
C GLY A 515 3.78 1.61 31.37
N ARG A 516 2.53 1.22 31.09
CA ARG A 516 1.92 0.02 31.70
C ARG A 516 2.62 -1.28 31.31
N SER A 517 2.97 -1.45 30.03
CA SER A 517 3.67 -2.64 29.50
C SER A 517 5.06 -2.87 30.12
N LEU A 518 5.66 -1.84 30.73
CA LEU A 518 6.90 -1.95 31.51
C LEU A 518 6.66 -2.32 32.99
N VAL A 519 5.51 -1.97 33.55
CA VAL A 519 5.12 -2.27 34.96
C VAL A 519 4.51 -3.66 35.11
N ASP A 520 3.75 -4.13 34.12
CA ASP A 520 3.17 -5.49 34.09
C ASP A 520 4.22 -6.59 33.73
N ARG A 521 5.52 -6.26 33.68
CA ARG A 521 6.61 -7.25 33.61
C ARG A 521 6.90 -7.78 35.02
N PRO A 522 6.76 -9.09 35.29
CA PRO A 522 7.20 -9.64 36.58
C PRO A 522 8.71 -9.52 36.70
N ASP A 523 9.19 -9.08 37.88
CA ASP A 523 10.62 -8.97 38.19
C ASP A 523 11.36 -10.28 37.85
N GLU A 524 12.46 -10.19 37.10
CA GLU A 524 13.37 -11.32 36.90
C GLU A 524 13.98 -11.69 38.26
N VAL A 525 13.51 -12.80 38.83
CA VAL A 525 13.98 -13.32 40.13
C VAL A 525 15.52 -13.44 40.10
N PRO A 526 16.26 -12.72 40.97
CA PRO A 526 17.71 -12.75 40.93
C PRO A 526 18.24 -14.16 41.19
N ILE A 527 18.94 -14.73 40.22
CA ILE A 527 19.60 -16.03 40.37
C ILE A 527 20.83 -15.84 41.27
N SER A 528 20.74 -16.34 42.52
CA SER A 528 21.80 -16.37 43.52
C SER A 528 22.38 -17.78 43.69
#